data_AF-A0ABD5Y6D0-F1
#
_entry.id   AF-A0ABD5Y6D0-F1
#
_cell.length_a   1.000
_cell.length_b   1.000
_cell.length_c   1.000
_cell.angle_alpha   90.00
_cell.angle_beta   90.00
_cell.angle_gamma   90.00
#
_symmetry.space_group_name_H-M   'P 1'
#
loop_
_entity.id
_entity.type
_entity.pdbx_description
1 polymer ?
#
loop_
_entity_poly.entity_id
_entity_poly.type
_entity_poly.pdbx_seq_one_letter_code
_entity_poly.pdbx_strand_id
1 'polypeptide(L)'
;MSASVARGLRPRWTDVTALALVALTVAVAAAALPRLPAEMVVGWHVGLDGRLSRTIGPRVLGVALLPALSVASYAALRTARALVSLDTPRDRRLYDALVHLLLASLCACQVAVVAANLG
;
A
#
# COMPACT_ATOMS: atom_id res chain seq x y z
N MET A 1 8.18 22.32 21.76
CA MET A 1 7.36 21.68 20.70
C MET A 1 6.45 22.72 20.09
N SER A 2 6.68 23.11 18.84
CA SER A 2 6.01 24.25 18.18
C SER A 2 4.57 23.91 17.76
N ALA A 3 3.67 24.88 17.86
CA ALA A 3 2.25 24.80 17.45
C ALA A 3 2.02 24.46 15.96
N SER A 4 3.09 24.39 15.15
CA SER A 4 3.08 23.88 13.78
C SER A 4 2.91 22.35 13.72
N VAL A 5 3.54 21.60 14.64
CA VAL A 5 3.47 20.12 14.68
C VAL A 5 2.07 19.65 15.04
N ALA A 6 1.41 20.32 16.00
CA ALA A 6 0.06 19.97 16.44
C ALA A 6 -1.03 20.21 15.37
N ARG A 7 -0.82 21.16 14.44
CA ARG A 7 -1.77 21.42 13.33
C ARG A 7 -1.66 20.40 12.19
N GLY A 8 -0.51 19.75 12.01
CA GLY A 8 -0.31 18.69 11.02
C GLY A 8 -0.95 17.34 11.40
N LEU A 9 -1.37 17.17 12.66
CA LEU A 9 -1.83 15.90 13.24
C LEU A 9 -3.35 15.81 13.44
N ARG A 10 -4.13 16.85 13.12
CA ARG A 10 -5.59 16.73 13.19
C ARG A 10 -6.07 15.73 12.13
N PRO A 11 -6.74 14.63 12.53
CA PRO A 11 -7.18 13.60 11.59
C PRO A 11 -8.12 14.21 10.57
N ARG A 12 -7.73 14.16 9.31
CA ARG A 12 -8.58 14.52 8.18
C ARG A 12 -9.28 13.27 7.68
N TRP A 13 -10.41 13.45 6.99
CA TRP A 13 -11.08 12.34 6.30
C TRP A 13 -10.12 11.55 5.39
N THR A 14 -9.14 12.23 4.78
CA THR A 14 -8.08 11.62 3.97
C THR A 14 -7.15 10.70 4.76
N ASP A 15 -6.91 10.95 6.05
CA ASP A 15 -6.13 10.05 6.90
C ASP A 15 -6.90 8.77 7.21
N VAL A 16 -8.23 8.89 7.41
CA VAL A 16 -9.11 7.75 7.69
C VAL A 16 -9.20 6.83 6.49
N THR A 17 -9.39 7.38 5.29
CA THR A 17 -9.44 6.59 4.05
C THR A 17 -8.09 5.95 3.73
N ALA A 18 -6.98 6.65 3.95
CA ALA A 18 -5.65 6.06 3.81
C ALA A 18 -5.42 4.88 4.78
N LEU A 19 -5.79 5.05 6.06
CA LEU A 19 -5.74 3.97 7.05
C LEU A 19 -6.65 2.80 6.69
N ALA A 20 -7.85 3.08 6.18
CA ALA A 20 -8.78 2.05 5.72
C ALA A 20 -8.19 1.23 4.57
N LEU A 21 -7.47 1.86 3.63
CA LEU A 21 -6.77 1.15 2.55
C LEU A 21 -5.64 0.25 3.09
N VAL A 22 -4.86 0.74 4.05
CA VAL A 22 -3.82 -0.05 4.72
C VAL A 22 -4.45 -1.26 5.44
N ALA A 23 -5.49 -1.01 6.24
CA ALA A 23 -6.21 -2.04 6.97
C ALA A 23 -6.84 -3.07 6.03
N LEU A 24 -7.42 -2.63 4.91
CA LEU A 24 -7.98 -3.51 3.88
C LEU A 24 -6.90 -4.38 3.24
N THR A 25 -5.74 -3.81 2.93
CA THR A 25 -4.58 -4.55 2.37
C THR A 25 -4.16 -5.67 3.33
N VAL A 26 -4.04 -5.36 4.63
CA VAL A 26 -3.71 -6.34 5.68
C VAL A 26 -4.81 -7.38 5.85
N ALA A 27 -6.08 -6.96 5.84
CA ALA A 27 -7.22 -7.86 6.00
C ALA A 27 -7.34 -8.86 4.85
N VAL A 28 -7.15 -8.42 3.61
CA VAL A 28 -7.13 -9.30 2.43
C VAL A 28 -6.03 -10.35 2.56
N ALA A 29 -4.82 -9.93 2.96
CA ALA A 29 -3.69 -10.82 3.19
C ALA A 29 -4.00 -11.87 4.28
N ALA A 30 -4.48 -11.43 5.45
CA ALA A 30 -4.79 -12.31 6.58
C ALA A 30 -5.93 -13.30 6.26
N ALA A 31 -6.99 -12.83 5.59
CA ALA A 31 -8.14 -13.65 5.24
C ALA A 31 -7.82 -14.71 4.16
N ALA A 32 -6.87 -14.42 3.25
CA ALA A 32 -6.48 -15.32 2.19
C ALA A 32 -5.42 -16.34 2.63
N LEU A 33 -4.56 -15.99 3.60
CA LEU A 33 -3.45 -16.81 4.07
C LEU A 33 -3.75 -18.32 4.25
N PRO A 34 -4.86 -18.75 4.91
CA PRO A 34 -5.13 -20.18 5.11
C PRO A 34 -5.51 -20.93 3.83
N ARG A 35 -5.96 -20.22 2.79
CA ARG A 35 -6.41 -20.81 1.51
C ARG A 35 -5.34 -20.83 0.44
N LEU A 36 -4.22 -20.14 0.67
CA LEU A 36 -3.17 -19.98 -0.31
C LEU A 36 -2.16 -21.14 -0.30
N PRO A 37 -1.66 -21.57 -1.47
CA PRO A 37 -0.67 -22.63 -1.60
C PRO A 37 0.68 -22.22 -0.97
N ALA A 38 1.52 -23.21 -0.64
CA ALA A 38 2.84 -22.98 -0.03
C ALA A 38 3.79 -22.21 -0.95
N GLU A 39 3.71 -22.48 -2.26
CA GLU A 39 4.38 -21.74 -3.32
C GLU A 39 3.33 -20.99 -4.13
N MET A 40 3.58 -19.71 -4.37
CA MET A 40 2.64 -18.81 -5.03
C MET A 40 3.34 -17.90 -6.02
N VAL A 41 2.60 -17.43 -7.01
CA VAL A 41 3.04 -16.35 -7.90
C VAL A 41 3.13 -15.08 -7.07
N VAL A 42 4.35 -14.59 -6.87
CA VAL A 42 4.67 -13.36 -6.12
C VAL A 42 5.00 -12.17 -7.03
N GLY A 43 5.11 -12.41 -8.34
CA GLY A 43 5.40 -11.35 -9.30
C GLY A 43 5.18 -11.78 -10.75
N TRP A 44 4.99 -10.77 -11.59
CA TRP A 44 4.93 -10.90 -13.04
C TRP A 44 5.96 -9.97 -13.66
N HIS A 45 6.67 -10.50 -14.65
CA HIS A 45 7.68 -9.77 -15.40
C HIS A 45 7.32 -9.84 -16.88
N VAL A 46 7.22 -8.68 -17.53
CA VAL A 46 7.08 -8.62 -19.00
C VAL A 46 8.48 -8.39 -19.55
N GLY A 47 9.01 -9.39 -20.25
CA GLY A 47 10.29 -9.27 -20.94
C GLY A 47 10.20 -8.28 -22.10
N LEU A 48 11.36 -7.78 -22.55
CA LEU A 48 11.46 -6.90 -23.73
C LEU A 48 11.01 -7.61 -25.02
N ASP A 49 10.97 -8.95 -24.99
CA ASP A 49 10.43 -9.84 -26.01
C ASP A 49 8.90 -10.00 -25.94
N GLY A 50 8.23 -9.27 -25.03
CA GLY A 50 6.79 -9.34 -24.80
C GLY A 50 6.35 -10.61 -24.05
N ARG A 51 7.27 -11.47 -23.60
CA ARG A 51 6.92 -12.68 -22.87
C ARG A 51 6.61 -12.37 -21.41
N LEU A 52 5.47 -12.85 -20.94
CA LEU A 52 5.09 -12.78 -19.53
C LEU A 52 5.74 -13.94 -18.77
N SER A 53 6.70 -13.64 -17.92
CA SER A 53 7.27 -14.58 -16.95
C SER A 53 6.66 -14.35 -15.57
N ARG A 54 6.58 -15.42 -14.77
CA ARG A 54 6.06 -15.40 -13.40
C ARG A 54 7.18 -15.72 -12.44
N THR A 55 7.21 -15.00 -11.32
CA THR A 55 8.10 -15.30 -10.20
C THR A 55 7.31 -16.09 -9.18
N ILE A 56 7.78 -17.29 -8.87
CA ILE A 56 7.21 -18.14 -7.82
C ILE A 56 8.04 -17.92 -6.55
N GLY A 57 7.35 -17.75 -5.43
CA GLY A 57 7.98 -17.54 -4.13
C GLY A 57 7.16 -18.15 -2.99
N PRO A 58 7.71 -18.15 -1.78
CA PRO A 58 7.03 -18.73 -0.64
C PRO A 58 5.80 -17.89 -0.25
N ARG A 59 4.76 -18.58 0.23
CA ARG A 59 3.48 -17.97 0.64
C ARG A 59 3.63 -16.72 1.50
N VAL A 60 4.54 -16.78 2.46
CA VAL A 60 4.76 -15.68 3.40
C VAL A 60 5.18 -14.40 2.66
N LEU A 61 6.04 -14.52 1.65
CA LEU A 61 6.49 -13.39 0.85
C LEU A 61 5.33 -12.75 0.06
N GLY A 62 4.55 -13.56 -0.65
CA GLY A 62 3.45 -13.02 -1.47
C GLY A 62 2.30 -12.42 -0.66
N VAL A 63 2.13 -12.84 0.59
CA VAL A 63 1.06 -12.32 1.46
C VAL A 63 1.53 -11.16 2.34
N ALA A 64 2.80 -11.12 2.75
CA ALA A 64 3.29 -10.12 3.71
C ALA A 64 3.92 -8.89 3.05
N LEU A 65 4.48 -9.01 1.84
CA LEU A 65 5.26 -7.94 1.22
C LEU A 65 4.43 -6.67 0.97
N LEU A 66 3.28 -6.78 0.31
CA LEU A 66 2.45 -5.61 -0.01
C LEU A 66 1.81 -4.97 1.23
N PRO A 67 1.30 -5.73 2.23
CA PRO A 67 0.92 -5.13 3.51
C PRO A 67 2.06 -4.39 4.20
N ALA A 68 3.26 -4.97 4.24
CA ALA A 68 4.43 -4.32 4.83
C ALA A 68 4.78 -3.02 4.10
N LEU A 69 4.79 -3.04 2.75
CA LEU A 69 5.01 -1.84 1.93
C LEU A 69 3.91 -0.79 2.12
N SER A 70 2.65 -1.20 2.29
CA SER A 70 1.52 -0.31 2.54
C SER A 70 1.66 0.41 3.87
N VAL A 71 1.95 -0.33 4.95
CA VAL A 71 2.22 0.24 6.29
C VAL A 71 3.44 1.14 6.27
N ALA A 72 4.55 0.70 5.68
CA ALA A 72 5.78 1.48 5.58
C ALA A 72 5.58 2.77 4.78
N SER A 73 4.89 2.70 3.63
CA SER A 73 4.58 3.85 2.80
C SER A 73 3.70 4.85 3.55
N TYR A 74 2.66 4.38 4.23
CA TYR A 74 1.80 5.23 5.04
C TYR A 74 2.60 5.94 6.15
N ALA A 75 3.42 5.20 6.91
CA ALA A 75 4.23 5.76 7.98
C ALA A 75 5.27 6.77 7.47
N ALA A 76 5.96 6.43 6.36
CA ALA A 76 6.96 7.29 5.74
C ALA A 76 6.35 8.59 5.23
N LEU A 77 5.24 8.50 4.50
CA LEU A 77 4.51 9.66 3.98
C LEU A 77 3.98 10.52 5.12
N ARG A 78 3.40 9.92 6.17
CA ARG A 78 2.91 10.65 7.34
C ARG A 78 4.03 11.40 8.06
N THR A 79 5.20 10.78 8.16
CA THR A 79 6.41 11.41 8.74
C THR A 79 6.90 12.54 7.84
N ALA A 80 7.00 12.32 6.53
CA ALA A 80 7.39 13.35 5.57
C ALA A 80 6.44 14.55 5.63
N ARG A 81 5.13 14.32 5.78
CA ARG A 81 4.12 15.37 5.95
C ARG A 81 4.31 16.21 7.21
N ALA A 82 4.85 15.63 8.27
CA ALA A 82 5.17 16.34 9.51
C ALA A 82 6.43 17.22 9.36
N LEU A 83 7.34 16.85 8.47
CA LEU A 83 8.58 17.58 8.20
C LEU A 83 8.42 18.63 7.08
N VAL A 84 7.54 18.37 6.12
CA VAL A 84 7.32 19.23 4.93
C VAL A 84 6.04 20.05 5.10
N SER A 85 6.21 21.37 5.18
CA SER A 85 5.11 22.32 5.10
C SER A 85 4.49 22.28 3.69
N LEU A 86 3.17 22.12 3.63
CA LEU A 86 2.41 22.25 2.38
C LEU A 86 1.54 23.48 2.55
N ASP A 87 2.06 24.59 2.03
CA ASP A 87 1.53 25.93 2.30
C ASP A 87 0.32 26.24 1.43
N THR A 88 0.26 25.69 0.22
CA THR A 88 -0.88 25.88 -0.67
C THR A 88 -1.93 24.76 -0.53
N PRO A 89 -3.22 25.06 -0.77
CA PRO A 89 -4.27 24.04 -0.83
C PRO A 89 -4.07 23.08 -2.01
N ARG A 90 -3.40 23.50 -3.10
CA ARG A 90 -3.08 22.65 -4.25
C ARG A 90 -2.08 21.56 -3.86
N ASP A 91 -0.99 21.91 -3.18
CA ASP A 91 0.04 20.95 -2.78
C ASP A 91 -0.52 19.91 -1.80
N ARG A 92 -1.42 20.33 -0.92
CA ARG A 92 -2.15 19.42 -0.01
C ARG A 92 -3.00 18.42 -0.77
N ARG A 93 -3.77 18.87 -1.76
CA ARG A 93 -4.61 17.97 -2.58
C ARG A 93 -3.77 17.01 -3.41
N LEU A 94 -2.67 17.48 -3.98
CA LEU A 94 -1.75 16.63 -4.75
C LEU A 94 -1.10 15.57 -3.84
N TYR A 95 -0.63 15.98 -2.67
CA TYR A 95 -0.09 15.05 -1.66
C TYR A 95 -1.14 14.00 -1.28
N ASP A 96 -2.35 14.42 -0.90
CA ASP A 96 -3.42 13.50 -0.49
C ASP A 96 -3.77 12.53 -1.64
N ALA A 97 -3.87 13.02 -2.88
CA ALA A 97 -4.16 12.20 -4.05
C ALA A 97 -3.05 11.17 -4.33
N LEU A 98 -1.78 11.55 -4.22
CA LEU A 98 -0.65 10.65 -4.41
C LEU A 98 -0.59 9.56 -3.34
N VAL A 99 -0.85 9.91 -2.08
CA VAL A 99 -0.93 8.94 -0.98
C VAL A 99 -2.04 7.93 -1.25
N HIS A 100 -3.24 8.40 -1.64
CA HIS A 100 -4.36 7.51 -1.93
C HIS A 100 -4.09 6.63 -3.14
N LEU A 101 -3.54 7.19 -4.22
CA LEU A 101 -3.22 6.44 -5.42
C LEU A 101 -2.20 5.33 -5.13
N LEU A 102 -1.18 5.63 -4.33
CA LEU A 102 -0.19 4.64 -3.91
C LEU A 102 -0.80 3.54 -3.03
N LEU A 103 -1.56 3.91 -2.00
CA LEU A 103 -2.15 2.91 -1.09
C LEU A 103 -3.23 2.08 -1.78
N ALA A 104 -4.02 2.70 -2.67
CA ALA A 104 -5.02 2.01 -3.48
C ALA A 104 -4.36 1.06 -4.49
N SER A 105 -3.25 1.46 -5.12
CA SER A 105 -2.53 0.57 -6.05
C SER A 105 -1.91 -0.62 -5.33
N LEU A 106 -1.30 -0.42 -4.15
CA LEU A 106 -0.79 -1.51 -3.31
C LEU A 106 -1.91 -2.46 -2.87
N CYS A 107 -3.06 -1.91 -2.46
CA CYS A 107 -4.24 -2.70 -2.13
C CYS A 107 -4.74 -3.51 -3.33
N ALA A 108 -4.85 -2.89 -4.51
CA ALA A 108 -5.27 -3.56 -5.74
C ALA A 108 -4.28 -4.66 -6.15
N CYS A 109 -2.97 -4.43 -6.03
CA CYS A 109 -1.94 -5.44 -6.25
C CYS A 109 -2.10 -6.61 -5.27
N GLN A 110 -2.40 -6.35 -4.00
CA GLN A 110 -2.62 -7.42 -3.02
C GLN A 110 -3.82 -8.29 -3.39
N VAL A 111 -4.93 -7.66 -3.82
CA VAL A 111 -6.09 -8.40 -4.33
C VAL A 111 -5.72 -9.21 -5.57
N ALA A 112 -4.97 -8.64 -6.52
CA ALA A 112 -4.57 -9.33 -7.73
C ALA A 112 -3.65 -10.53 -7.45
N VAL A 113 -2.67 -10.38 -6.54
CA VAL A 113 -1.80 -11.49 -6.09
C VAL A 113 -2.61 -12.58 -5.43
N VAL A 114 -3.53 -12.23 -4.53
CA VAL A 114 -4.40 -13.20 -3.87
C VAL A 114 -5.30 -13.91 -4.89
N ALA A 115 -5.98 -13.17 -5.76
CA ALA A 115 -6.87 -13.73 -6.77
C ALA A 115 -6.14 -14.71 -7.70
N ALA A 116 -4.96 -14.34 -8.18
CA ALA A 116 -4.18 -15.18 -9.09
C ALA A 116 -3.69 -16.51 -8.46
N ASN A 117 -3.70 -16.61 -7.12
CA ASN A 117 -3.23 -17.79 -6.40
C ASN A 117 -4.36 -18.57 -5.69
N LEU A 118 -5.60 -18.08 -5.73
CA LEU A 118 -6.76 -18.79 -5.18
C LEU A 118 -7.51 -19.65 -6.20
N GLY A 119 -7.22 -19.51 -7.49
CA GLY A 119 -7.88 -20.25 -8.58
C GLY A 119 -8.97 -19.42 -9.23
#